data_AF-A0A225E975-F1
#
_entry.id   AF-A0A225E975-F1
#
_cell.length_a   1.000
_cell.length_b   1.000
_cell.length_c   1.000
_cell.angle_alpha   90.00
_cell.angle_beta   90.00
_cell.angle_gamma   90.00
#
_symmetry.space_group_name_H-M   'P 1'
#
loop_
_entity.id
_entity.type
_entity.pdbx_description
1 polymer ?
#
loop_
_entity_poly.entity_id
_entity_poly.type
_entity_poly.pdbx_seq_one_letter_code
_entity_poly.pdbx_strand_id
1 'polypeptide(L)'
;MAKESRDQRRKKKLAEEKRKERQNQSLAYMGEKFKTDKLIPTWMHAEIGIYETYVISDRKLLDQTVVDALEKLIRMMKAGPLPPLPEADAIHYETDGEEDLVIENVRRSWARHFATEWKPPRDDLIGVLRTILGSIQKVKAPSPLSQSYMHHIAGFLTKKLGVTVKMVTSDREPLPEPKEGDLVRLGRRWSVAGNADARTDFLELAAHLMKTGQANRVIDDGHLLMGELSDPSSPVVHELMALIHKARESLLTTMG
;
A
#
# COMPACT_ATOMS: atom_id res chain seq x y z
N MET A 1 -39.51 -12.06 -28.95
CA MET A 1 -38.56 -11.90 -27.82
C MET A 1 -37.47 -12.97 -27.97
N ALA A 2 -36.21 -12.57 -28.18
CA ALA A 2 -35.11 -13.52 -28.39
C ALA A 2 -34.76 -14.24 -27.09
N LYS A 3 -34.68 -15.59 -27.12
CA LYS A 3 -34.25 -16.41 -25.97
C LYS A 3 -32.75 -16.22 -25.75
N GLU A 4 -32.35 -15.74 -24.58
CA GLU A 4 -30.94 -15.67 -24.16
C GLU A 4 -30.24 -17.04 -24.28
N SER A 5 -29.04 -17.04 -24.86
CA SER A 5 -28.20 -18.24 -25.03
C SER A 5 -27.70 -18.78 -23.68
N ARG A 6 -27.44 -20.09 -23.61
CA ARG A 6 -26.92 -20.78 -22.42
C ARG A 6 -25.63 -20.12 -21.88
N ASP A 7 -24.77 -19.62 -22.75
CA ASP A 7 -23.54 -18.93 -22.35
C ASP A 7 -23.77 -17.56 -21.74
N GLN A 8 -24.78 -16.82 -22.19
CA GLN A 8 -25.17 -15.55 -21.59
C GLN A 8 -25.69 -15.77 -20.16
N ARG A 9 -26.47 -16.84 -19.94
CA ARG A 9 -26.94 -17.21 -18.60
C ARG A 9 -25.79 -17.63 -17.68
N ARG A 10 -24.80 -18.38 -18.18
CA ARG A 10 -23.61 -18.78 -17.41
C ARG A 10 -22.75 -17.58 -17.02
N LYS A 11 -22.49 -16.65 -17.96
CA LYS A 11 -21.76 -15.40 -17.68
C LYS A 11 -22.50 -14.52 -16.67
N LYS A 12 -23.83 -14.39 -16.81
CA LYS A 12 -24.67 -13.61 -15.90
C LYS A 12 -24.67 -14.21 -14.49
N LYS A 13 -24.73 -15.54 -14.37
CA LYS A 13 -24.64 -16.25 -13.09
C LYS A 13 -23.27 -16.05 -12.43
N LEU A 14 -22.17 -16.22 -13.16
CA LEU A 14 -20.81 -15.98 -12.63
C LEU A 14 -20.58 -14.51 -12.24
N ALA A 15 -21.12 -13.57 -13.00
CA ALA A 15 -21.07 -12.14 -12.66
C ALA A 15 -21.91 -11.83 -11.42
N GLU A 16 -23.07 -12.45 -11.27
CA GLU A 16 -23.92 -12.31 -10.09
C GLU A 16 -23.31 -12.97 -8.84
N GLU A 17 -22.65 -14.12 -8.98
CA GLU A 17 -21.89 -14.78 -7.91
C GLU A 17 -20.70 -13.91 -7.47
N LYS A 18 -19.88 -13.40 -8.42
CA LYS A 18 -18.82 -12.43 -8.09
C LYS A 18 -19.37 -11.14 -7.47
N ARG A 19 -20.55 -10.68 -7.89
CA ARG A 19 -21.21 -9.50 -7.30
C ARG A 19 -21.71 -9.78 -5.88
N LYS A 20 -22.24 -10.98 -5.63
CA LYS A 20 -22.66 -11.43 -4.29
C LYS A 20 -21.47 -11.68 -3.37
N GLU A 21 -20.35 -12.22 -3.86
CA GLU A 21 -19.09 -12.29 -3.10
C GLU A 21 -18.58 -10.89 -2.72
N ARG A 22 -18.61 -9.94 -3.66
CA ARG A 22 -18.26 -8.52 -3.39
C ARG A 22 -19.26 -7.82 -2.45
N GLN A 23 -20.54 -8.21 -2.45
CA GLN A 23 -21.55 -7.67 -1.52
C GLN A 23 -21.51 -8.33 -0.13
N ASN A 24 -21.10 -9.61 -0.06
CA ASN A 24 -20.94 -10.35 1.20
C ASN A 24 -19.59 -10.06 1.90
N GLN A 25 -18.60 -9.54 1.17
CA GLN A 25 -17.54 -8.76 1.79
C GLN A 25 -18.17 -7.47 2.33
N SER A 26 -18.49 -7.48 3.62
CA SER A 26 -19.13 -6.38 4.34
C SER A 26 -18.48 -5.02 4.03
N LEU A 27 -19.06 -4.30 3.07
CA LEU A 27 -18.77 -2.88 2.78
C LEU A 27 -19.09 -1.97 3.98
N ALA A 28 -19.79 -2.48 5.00
CA ALA A 28 -20.18 -1.74 6.19
C ALA A 28 -19.00 -1.33 7.10
N TYR A 29 -17.78 -1.82 6.85
CA TYR A 29 -16.59 -1.54 7.65
C TYR A 29 -15.41 -0.97 6.84
N MET A 30 -15.66 -0.54 5.60
CA MET A 30 -14.69 0.14 4.74
C MET A 30 -14.91 1.65 4.85
N GLY A 31 -14.01 2.37 5.53
CA GLY A 31 -13.96 3.84 5.46
C GLY A 31 -14.10 4.52 6.81
N GLU A 32 -13.02 5.20 7.20
CA GLU A 32 -12.90 6.37 8.08
C GLU A 32 -13.43 6.28 9.53
N LYS A 33 -14.33 5.36 9.86
CA LYS A 33 -14.87 5.17 11.22
C LYS A 33 -13.78 4.94 12.27
N PHE A 34 -12.69 4.29 11.88
CA PHE A 34 -11.56 4.02 12.77
C PHE A 34 -10.40 5.00 12.58
N LYS A 35 -10.57 6.04 11.75
CA LYS A 35 -9.68 7.21 11.70
C LYS A 35 -10.11 8.23 12.74
N THR A 36 -10.22 7.79 13.98
CA THR A 36 -10.45 8.69 15.13
C THR A 36 -9.11 9.10 15.70
N ASP A 37 -9.00 10.30 16.27
CA ASP A 37 -7.75 10.80 16.87
C ASP A 37 -7.13 9.81 17.85
N LYS A 38 -7.97 9.08 18.58
CA LYS A 38 -7.57 8.03 19.53
C LYS A 38 -6.88 6.83 18.87
N LEU A 39 -7.29 6.45 17.66
CA LEU A 39 -6.78 5.27 16.96
C LEU A 39 -5.71 5.61 15.91
N ILE A 40 -5.48 6.89 15.61
CA ILE A 40 -4.42 7.33 14.70
C ILE A 40 -3.06 6.73 15.08
N PRO A 41 -2.57 6.78 16.34
CA PRO A 41 -1.28 6.19 16.68
C PRO A 41 -1.22 4.69 16.43
N THR A 42 -2.30 3.96 16.72
CA THR A 42 -2.38 2.52 16.46
C THR A 42 -2.37 2.21 14.96
N TRP A 43 -3.12 2.97 14.16
CA TRP A 43 -3.08 2.86 12.70
C TRP A 43 -1.66 3.16 12.18
N MET A 44 -1.03 4.23 12.67
CA MET A 44 0.32 4.61 12.30
C MET A 44 1.34 3.50 12.57
N HIS A 45 1.27 2.87 13.73
CA HIS A 45 2.18 1.77 14.07
C HIS A 45 1.96 0.52 13.21
N ALA A 46 0.73 0.25 12.76
CA ALA A 46 0.50 -0.80 11.77
C ALA A 46 1.14 -0.46 10.42
N GLU A 47 0.96 0.77 9.93
CA GLU A 47 1.62 1.26 8.70
C GLU A 47 3.15 1.17 8.80
N ILE A 48 3.74 1.53 9.96
CA ILE A 48 5.18 1.39 10.22
C ILE A 48 5.62 -0.07 10.13
N GLY A 49 4.90 -1.02 10.73
CA GLY A 49 5.26 -2.44 10.66
C GLY A 49 5.18 -3.01 9.23
N ILE A 50 4.22 -2.56 8.43
CA ILE A 50 4.14 -2.90 7.00
C ILE A 50 5.35 -2.32 6.26
N TYR A 51 5.70 -1.05 6.51
CA TYR A 51 6.83 -0.40 5.86
C TYR A 51 8.19 -0.99 6.26
N GLU A 52 8.38 -1.36 7.53
CA GLU A 52 9.56 -2.10 7.99
C GLU A 52 9.71 -3.39 7.17
N THR A 53 8.61 -4.13 6.95
CA THR A 53 8.62 -5.36 6.14
C THR A 53 8.95 -5.08 4.67
N TYR A 54 8.43 -4.00 4.11
CA TYR A 54 8.79 -3.56 2.76
C TYR A 54 10.28 -3.27 2.64
N VAL A 55 10.89 -2.62 3.63
CA VAL A 55 12.34 -2.36 3.63
C VAL A 55 13.14 -3.64 3.79
N ILE A 56 12.76 -4.54 4.71
CA ILE A 56 13.44 -5.83 4.96
C ILE A 56 13.43 -6.72 3.72
N SER A 57 12.32 -6.75 2.98
CA SER A 57 12.16 -7.54 1.75
C SER A 57 12.82 -6.91 0.51
N ASP A 58 13.84 -6.07 0.68
CA ASP A 58 14.52 -5.33 -0.40
C ASP A 58 13.52 -4.59 -1.31
N ARG A 59 12.47 -4.03 -0.70
CA ARG A 59 11.40 -3.29 -1.39
C ARG A 59 10.64 -4.11 -2.43
N LYS A 60 10.55 -5.43 -2.25
CA LYS A 60 9.82 -6.35 -3.14
C LYS A 60 8.46 -6.79 -2.60
N LEU A 61 8.05 -6.32 -1.42
CA LEU A 61 6.73 -6.60 -0.88
C LEU A 61 5.63 -6.13 -1.84
N LEU A 62 4.65 -7.01 -2.11
CA LEU A 62 3.52 -6.72 -2.99
C LEU A 62 2.30 -6.28 -2.20
N ASP A 63 1.46 -5.46 -2.80
CA ASP A 63 0.20 -5.01 -2.20
C ASP A 63 -0.71 -6.20 -1.85
N GLN A 64 -0.70 -7.26 -2.67
CA GLN A 64 -1.51 -8.46 -2.44
C GLN A 64 -1.02 -9.24 -1.21
N THR A 65 0.28 -9.41 -1.04
CA THR A 65 0.88 -10.05 0.14
C THR A 65 0.47 -9.35 1.43
N VAL A 66 0.42 -8.02 1.43
CA VAL A 66 -0.06 -7.25 2.58
C VAL A 66 -1.55 -7.48 2.82
N VAL A 67 -2.38 -7.52 1.78
CA VAL A 67 -3.80 -7.86 1.91
C VAL A 67 -3.98 -9.22 2.58
N ASP A 68 -3.28 -10.24 2.07
CA ASP A 68 -3.40 -11.63 2.56
C ASP A 68 -2.93 -11.74 4.02
N ALA A 69 -1.82 -11.08 4.36
CA ALA A 69 -1.29 -10.97 5.72
C ALA A 69 -2.28 -10.30 6.69
N LEU A 70 -2.86 -9.16 6.32
CA LEU A 70 -3.81 -8.45 7.18
C LEU A 70 -5.12 -9.23 7.35
N GLU A 71 -5.61 -9.90 6.30
CA GLU A 71 -6.76 -10.80 6.40
C GLU A 71 -6.50 -12.01 7.28
N LYS A 72 -5.30 -12.61 7.18
CA LYS A 72 -4.84 -13.69 8.07
C LYS A 72 -4.77 -13.21 9.52
N LEU A 73 -4.18 -12.05 9.80
CA LEU A 73 -4.14 -11.47 11.15
C LEU A 73 -5.55 -11.22 11.72
N ILE A 74 -6.45 -10.63 10.94
CA ILE A 74 -7.85 -10.42 11.36
C ILE A 74 -8.52 -11.77 11.72
N ARG A 75 -8.31 -12.81 10.90
CA ARG A 75 -8.85 -14.16 11.18
C ARG A 75 -8.31 -14.71 12.50
N MET A 76 -7.00 -14.60 12.73
CA MET A 76 -6.37 -15.05 13.98
C MET A 76 -6.93 -14.31 15.20
N MET A 77 -7.07 -12.99 15.14
CA MET A 77 -7.63 -12.18 16.24
C MET A 77 -9.08 -12.55 16.56
N LYS A 78 -9.87 -12.90 15.55
CA LYS A 78 -11.25 -13.36 15.75
C LYS A 78 -11.32 -14.75 16.37
N ALA A 79 -10.37 -15.64 16.02
CA ALA A 79 -10.34 -17.01 16.53
C ALA A 79 -9.93 -17.08 18.01
N GLY A 80 -9.14 -16.13 18.51
CA GLY A 80 -8.71 -16.16 19.91
C GLY A 80 -7.54 -15.24 20.21
N PRO A 81 -6.85 -15.45 21.35
CA PRO A 81 -5.61 -14.76 21.64
C PRO A 81 -4.55 -15.09 20.57
N LEU A 82 -3.78 -14.08 20.17
CA LEU A 82 -2.66 -14.26 19.24
C LEU A 82 -1.52 -15.02 19.92
N PRO A 83 -0.76 -15.87 19.19
CA PRO A 83 0.42 -16.53 19.73
C PRO A 83 1.43 -15.49 20.23
N PRO A 84 2.27 -15.76 21.25
CA PRO A 84 3.27 -14.80 21.71
C PRO A 84 4.20 -14.35 20.57
N LEU A 85 4.73 -13.13 20.66
CA LEU A 85 5.78 -12.68 19.72
C LEU A 85 7.09 -13.39 20.09
N PRO A 86 7.95 -13.72 19.11
CA PRO A 86 9.29 -14.20 19.41
C PRO A 86 10.06 -13.17 20.25
N GLU A 87 10.77 -13.64 21.28
CA GLU A 87 11.59 -12.78 22.15
C GLU A 87 12.86 -12.27 21.44
N ALA A 88 13.23 -12.88 20.31
CA ALA A 88 14.41 -12.49 19.57
C ALA A 88 14.19 -11.19 18.77
N ASP A 89 15.00 -10.17 19.06
CA ASP A 89 15.09 -8.95 18.24
C ASP A 89 15.52 -9.26 16.80
N ALA A 90 16.22 -10.38 16.58
CA ALA A 90 16.61 -10.86 15.26
C ALA A 90 15.40 -11.40 14.47
N ILE A 91 15.06 -10.70 13.40
CA ILE A 91 14.08 -11.14 12.41
C ILE A 91 14.75 -12.18 11.52
N HIS A 92 14.26 -13.42 11.55
CA HIS A 92 14.68 -14.45 10.61
C HIS A 92 13.76 -14.35 9.38
N TYR A 93 14.29 -13.87 8.27
CA TYR A 93 13.57 -13.78 7.01
C TYR A 93 13.97 -14.94 6.11
N GLU A 94 12.98 -15.77 5.76
CA GLU A 94 13.09 -16.74 4.67
C GLU A 94 12.25 -16.20 3.50
N THR A 95 12.82 -16.28 2.29
CA THR A 95 12.09 -15.97 1.05
C THR A 95 10.81 -16.83 0.99
N ASP A 96 9.68 -16.24 0.59
CA ASP A 96 8.32 -16.82 0.61
C ASP A 96 7.59 -16.75 1.97
N GLY A 97 8.21 -16.15 3.00
CA GLY A 97 7.62 -15.92 4.33
C GLY A 97 7.05 -14.51 4.56
N GLU A 98 6.86 -13.71 3.50
CA GLU A 98 6.53 -12.28 3.63
C GLU A 98 5.21 -12.02 4.35
N GLU A 99 4.20 -12.87 4.18
CA GLU A 99 2.91 -12.73 4.87
C GLU A 99 3.09 -12.78 6.40
N ASP A 100 3.83 -13.78 6.88
CA ASP A 100 4.08 -13.97 8.31
C ASP A 100 4.98 -12.86 8.86
N LEU A 101 5.94 -12.40 8.05
CA LEU A 101 6.77 -11.25 8.40
C LEU A 101 5.96 -9.95 8.55
N VAL A 102 5.01 -9.68 7.66
CA VAL A 102 4.12 -8.52 7.78
C VAL A 102 3.31 -8.61 9.08
N ILE A 103 2.74 -9.77 9.37
CA ILE A 103 1.96 -10.01 10.59
C ILE A 103 2.84 -9.76 11.81
N GLU A 104 4.04 -10.33 11.82
CA GLU A 104 4.98 -10.19 12.92
C GLU A 104 5.38 -8.73 13.15
N ASN A 105 5.77 -8.00 12.11
CA ASN A 105 6.21 -6.61 12.24
C ASN A 105 5.09 -5.65 12.64
N VAL A 106 3.86 -5.83 12.13
CA VAL A 106 2.69 -5.08 12.61
C VAL A 106 2.50 -5.30 14.12
N ARG A 107 2.58 -6.56 14.55
CA ARG A 107 2.41 -6.91 15.97
C ARG A 107 3.56 -6.40 16.84
N ARG A 108 4.81 -6.46 16.36
CA ARG A 108 5.99 -5.91 17.05
C ARG A 108 5.88 -4.39 17.19
N SER A 109 5.53 -3.68 16.12
CA SER A 109 5.34 -2.22 16.14
C SER A 109 4.24 -1.81 17.12
N TRP A 110 3.11 -2.53 17.12
CA TRP A 110 2.06 -2.35 18.12
C TRP A 110 2.52 -2.66 19.55
N ALA A 111 3.26 -3.75 19.77
CA ALA A 111 3.76 -4.10 21.10
C ALA A 111 4.67 -3.01 21.67
N ARG A 112 5.58 -2.46 20.85
CA ARG A 112 6.44 -1.32 21.23
C ARG A 112 5.60 -0.09 21.61
N HIS A 113 4.60 0.23 20.81
CA HIS A 113 3.69 1.35 21.08
C HIS A 113 2.89 1.17 22.38
N PHE A 114 2.28 0.00 22.57
CA PHE A 114 1.44 -0.30 23.74
C PHE A 114 2.24 -0.53 25.02
N ALA A 115 3.57 -0.61 24.96
CA ALA A 115 4.40 -0.69 26.14
C ALA A 115 4.32 0.61 26.98
N THR A 116 4.10 1.75 26.32
CA THR A 116 4.03 3.06 26.97
C THR A 116 2.66 3.73 26.79
N GLU A 117 1.88 3.29 25.81
CA GLU A 117 0.59 3.90 25.44
C GLU A 117 -0.60 2.98 25.69
N TRP A 118 -1.80 3.56 25.64
CA TRP A 118 -3.05 2.80 25.78
C TRP A 118 -3.21 1.77 24.66
N LYS A 119 -3.52 0.53 25.04
CA LYS A 119 -3.84 -0.55 24.11
C LYS A 119 -5.34 -0.56 23.77
N PRO A 120 -5.72 -0.39 22.48
CA PRO A 120 -7.11 -0.49 22.08
C PRO A 120 -7.69 -1.89 22.27
N PRO A 121 -9.02 -1.99 22.49
CA PRO A 121 -9.74 -3.25 22.43
C PRO A 121 -9.50 -3.96 21.11
N ARG A 122 -9.63 -5.30 21.15
CA ARG A 122 -9.39 -6.16 19.99
C ARG A 122 -10.23 -5.78 18.76
N ASP A 123 -11.49 -5.39 18.97
CA ASP A 123 -12.39 -5.04 17.87
C ASP A 123 -11.96 -3.73 17.18
N ASP A 124 -11.39 -2.78 17.93
CA ASP A 124 -10.83 -1.55 17.38
C ASP A 124 -9.56 -1.84 16.56
N LEU A 125 -8.69 -2.73 17.05
CA LEU A 125 -7.51 -3.20 16.28
C LEU A 125 -7.93 -3.85 14.96
N ILE A 126 -8.96 -4.69 14.97
CA ILE A 126 -9.53 -5.28 13.74
C ILE A 126 -10.08 -4.18 12.82
N GLY A 127 -10.72 -3.16 13.38
CA GLY A 127 -11.21 -1.98 12.65
C GLY A 127 -10.10 -1.19 11.97
N VAL A 128 -8.96 -1.01 12.64
CA VAL A 128 -7.75 -0.39 12.10
C VAL A 128 -7.23 -1.18 10.89
N LEU A 129 -7.06 -2.50 11.01
CA LEU A 129 -6.58 -3.34 9.92
C LEU A 129 -7.52 -3.31 8.70
N ARG A 130 -8.84 -3.29 8.92
CA ARG A 130 -9.83 -3.12 7.84
C ARG A 130 -9.75 -1.76 7.16
N THR A 131 -9.43 -0.72 7.91
CA THR A 131 -9.22 0.63 7.36
C THR A 131 -8.01 0.63 6.44
N ILE A 132 -6.93 -0.05 6.82
CA ILE A 132 -5.75 -0.25 5.98
C ILE A 132 -6.12 -0.99 4.69
N LEU A 133 -6.81 -2.14 4.79
CA LEU A 133 -7.31 -2.87 3.61
C LEU A 133 -8.10 -1.97 2.66
N GLY A 134 -8.96 -1.09 3.19
CA GLY A 134 -9.68 -0.10 2.39
C GLY A 134 -8.77 0.92 1.69
N SER A 135 -7.68 1.35 2.33
CA SER A 135 -6.67 2.20 1.71
C SER A 135 -5.93 1.48 0.58
N ILE A 136 -5.52 0.22 0.80
CA ILE A 136 -4.88 -0.60 -0.23
C ILE A 136 -5.77 -0.71 -1.46
N GLN A 137 -7.05 -1.04 -1.27
CA GLN A 137 -8.00 -1.19 -2.38
C GLN A 137 -8.17 0.09 -3.22
N LYS A 138 -8.07 1.28 -2.62
CA LYS A 138 -8.14 2.56 -3.34
C LYS A 138 -6.89 2.84 -4.17
N VAL A 139 -5.72 2.43 -3.66
CA VAL A 139 -4.40 2.81 -4.18
C VAL A 139 -3.81 1.74 -5.11
N LYS A 140 -4.16 0.47 -4.94
CA LYS A 140 -3.62 -0.67 -5.69
C LYS A 140 -3.83 -0.54 -7.21
N ALA A 141 -2.79 -0.85 -8.00
CA ALA A 141 -2.87 -0.97 -9.45
C ALA A 141 -3.57 -2.29 -9.86
N PRO A 142 -4.14 -2.38 -11.08
CA PRO A 142 -4.81 -3.61 -11.55
C PRO A 142 -3.87 -4.82 -11.74
N SER A 143 -2.57 -4.65 -11.54
CA SER A 143 -1.57 -5.71 -11.65
C SER A 143 -1.51 -6.58 -10.38
N PRO A 144 -1.35 -7.92 -10.48
CA PRO A 144 -1.06 -8.77 -9.33
C PRO A 144 0.30 -8.47 -8.70
N LEU A 145 1.21 -7.85 -9.46
CA LEU A 145 2.53 -7.41 -9.01
C LEU A 145 2.54 -5.95 -8.55
N SER A 146 1.37 -5.39 -8.22
CA SER A 146 1.26 -3.99 -7.76
C SER A 146 2.04 -3.78 -6.46
N GLN A 147 2.81 -2.70 -6.42
CA GLN A 147 3.42 -2.16 -5.22
C GLN A 147 2.96 -0.72 -4.94
N SER A 148 1.86 -0.30 -5.57
CA SER A 148 1.38 1.08 -5.51
C SER A 148 1.09 1.54 -4.08
N TYR A 149 0.51 0.67 -3.25
CA TYR A 149 0.30 1.00 -1.85
C TYR A 149 1.61 1.04 -1.07
N MET A 150 2.57 0.13 -1.33
CA MET A 150 3.91 0.19 -0.72
C MET A 150 4.62 1.53 -1.01
N HIS A 151 4.57 1.98 -2.26
CA HIS A 151 5.15 3.27 -2.65
C HIS A 151 4.43 4.43 -1.98
N HIS A 152 3.10 4.39 -1.93
CA HIS A 152 2.30 5.41 -1.24
C HIS A 152 2.67 5.55 0.24
N ILE A 153 2.73 4.44 0.98
CA ILE A 153 3.06 4.47 2.40
C ILE A 153 4.53 4.86 2.63
N ALA A 154 5.44 4.48 1.73
CA ALA A 154 6.84 4.89 1.82
C ALA A 154 6.97 6.42 1.73
N GLY A 155 6.29 7.05 0.78
CA GLY A 155 6.27 8.52 0.66
C GLY A 155 5.66 9.19 1.88
N PHE A 156 4.51 8.67 2.33
CA PHE A 156 3.80 9.17 3.51
C PHE A 156 4.65 9.09 4.79
N LEU A 157 5.21 7.92 5.10
CA LEU A 157 5.97 7.71 6.33
C LEU A 157 7.29 8.49 6.32
N THR A 158 8.05 8.45 5.22
CA THR A 158 9.39 9.01 5.19
C THR A 158 9.41 10.53 5.05
N LYS A 159 8.57 11.11 4.20
CA LYS A 159 8.60 12.55 3.91
C LYS A 159 7.62 13.35 4.73
N LYS A 160 6.40 12.83 4.94
CA LYS A 160 5.38 13.57 5.69
C LYS A 160 5.54 13.41 7.20
N LEU A 161 5.94 12.23 7.66
CA LEU A 161 6.07 11.93 9.08
C LEU A 161 7.51 11.79 9.59
N GLY A 162 8.50 11.83 8.68
CA GLY A 162 9.91 11.77 9.06
C GLY A 162 10.38 10.41 9.59
N VAL A 163 9.61 9.34 9.37
CA VAL A 163 9.98 7.99 9.78
C VAL A 163 11.19 7.53 8.96
N THR A 164 12.24 7.10 9.65
CA THR A 164 13.45 6.57 9.01
C THR A 164 13.64 5.12 9.42
N VAL A 165 13.59 4.21 8.45
CA VAL A 165 13.92 2.79 8.62
C VAL A 165 15.21 2.55 7.85
N LYS A 166 16.23 2.00 8.52
CA LYS A 166 17.51 1.68 7.90
C LYS A 166 17.77 0.19 8.04
N MET A 167 18.14 -0.46 6.94
CA MET A 167 18.77 -1.77 7.04
C MET A 167 20.21 -1.59 7.51
N VAL A 168 20.64 -2.47 8.39
CA VAL A 168 22.01 -2.48 8.90
C VAL A 168 22.64 -3.86 8.73
N THR A 169 23.95 -3.89 8.54
CA THR A 169 24.74 -5.13 8.57
C THR A 169 24.76 -5.72 9.98
N SER A 170 25.31 -6.93 10.15
CA SER A 170 25.54 -7.53 11.46
C SER A 170 26.40 -6.63 12.37
N ASP A 171 27.29 -5.83 11.78
CA ASP A 171 28.14 -4.86 12.48
C ASP A 171 27.44 -3.50 12.72
N ARG A 172 26.13 -3.43 12.46
CA ARG A 172 25.27 -2.24 12.59
C ARG A 172 25.61 -1.09 11.65
N GLU A 173 26.31 -1.36 10.55
CA GLU A 173 26.57 -0.37 9.51
C GLU A 173 25.37 -0.23 8.58
N PRO A 174 24.93 0.98 8.23
CA PRO A 174 23.79 1.18 7.35
C PRO A 174 24.09 0.67 5.94
N LEU A 175 23.18 -0.13 5.39
CA LEU A 175 23.22 -0.49 3.97
C LEU A 175 22.89 0.74 3.10
N PRO A 176 23.48 0.83 1.90
CA PRO A 176 23.24 1.96 1.01
C PRO A 176 21.78 1.99 0.55
N GLU A 177 21.20 3.18 0.58
CA GLU A 177 19.87 3.42 0.03
C GLU A 177 19.85 3.24 -1.50
N PRO A 178 18.84 2.55 -2.05
CA PRO A 178 18.63 2.49 -3.49
C PRO A 178 18.61 3.87 -4.15
N LYS A 179 19.19 3.95 -5.35
CA LYS A 179 19.21 5.19 -6.12
C LYS A 179 17.78 5.65 -6.44
N GLU A 180 17.51 6.92 -6.19
CA GLU A 180 16.26 7.56 -6.57
C GLU A 180 16.09 7.57 -8.09
N GLY A 181 14.88 7.25 -8.56
CA GLY A 181 14.53 7.32 -9.98
C GLY A 181 14.36 8.75 -10.48
N ASP A 182 14.73 9.01 -11.73
CA ASP A 182 14.65 10.36 -12.33
C ASP A 182 13.23 10.94 -12.31
N LEU A 183 12.20 10.11 -12.50
CA LEU A 183 10.80 10.54 -12.46
C LEU A 183 10.41 11.07 -11.07
N VAL A 184 10.81 10.38 -9.99
CA VAL A 184 10.59 10.85 -8.61
C VAL A 184 11.34 12.15 -8.36
N ARG A 185 12.60 12.24 -8.78
CA ARG A 185 13.42 13.45 -8.63
C ARG A 185 12.78 14.67 -9.31
N LEU A 186 12.28 14.49 -10.54
CA LEU A 186 11.56 15.54 -11.27
C LEU A 186 10.24 15.90 -10.58
N GLY A 187 9.48 14.90 -10.13
CA GLY A 187 8.23 15.09 -9.42
C GLY A 187 8.40 15.89 -8.12
N ARG A 188 9.46 15.66 -7.35
CA ARG A 188 9.80 16.44 -6.15
C ARG A 188 10.20 17.88 -6.48
N ARG A 189 10.99 18.08 -7.53
CA ARG A 189 11.34 19.44 -8.00
C ARG A 189 10.10 20.22 -8.43
N TRP A 190 9.18 19.56 -9.12
CA TRP A 190 7.90 20.15 -9.47
C TRP A 190 7.05 20.46 -8.24
N SER A 191 6.86 19.50 -7.34
CA SER A 191 5.91 19.61 -6.22
C SER A 191 6.38 20.54 -5.10
N VAL A 192 7.67 20.56 -4.77
CA VAL A 192 8.22 21.36 -3.67
C VAL A 192 8.62 22.76 -4.13
N ALA A 193 9.19 22.89 -5.33
CA ALA A 193 9.72 24.17 -5.82
C ALA A 193 8.78 24.90 -6.79
N GLY A 194 7.60 24.34 -7.10
CA GLY A 194 6.68 24.90 -8.09
C GLY A 194 7.32 25.02 -9.48
N ASN A 195 8.33 24.20 -9.78
CA ASN A 195 9.16 24.36 -10.97
C ASN A 195 8.41 23.85 -12.21
N ALA A 196 8.01 24.79 -13.09
CA ALA A 196 7.26 24.50 -14.30
C ALA A 196 8.06 23.70 -15.34
N ASP A 197 9.38 23.89 -15.44
CA ASP A 197 10.23 23.11 -16.34
C ASP A 197 10.31 21.66 -15.87
N ALA A 198 10.47 21.44 -14.56
CA ALA A 198 10.47 20.10 -13.97
C ALA A 198 9.13 19.39 -14.18
N ARG A 199 8.01 20.12 -14.18
CA ARG A 199 6.69 19.57 -14.54
C ARG A 199 6.67 19.09 -15.99
N THR A 200 7.18 19.89 -16.92
CA THR A 200 7.26 19.53 -18.34
C THR A 200 8.11 18.28 -18.53
N ASP A 201 9.33 18.28 -17.99
CA ASP A 201 10.26 17.14 -18.04
C ASP A 201 9.64 15.87 -17.43
N PHE A 202 8.93 16.03 -16.30
CA PHE A 202 8.23 14.93 -15.63
C PHE A 202 7.16 14.30 -16.53
N LEU A 203 6.32 15.13 -17.16
CA LEU A 203 5.25 14.64 -18.04
C LEU A 203 5.79 14.00 -19.31
N GLU A 204 6.87 14.54 -19.88
CA GLU A 204 7.55 13.95 -21.05
C GLU A 204 8.16 12.59 -20.72
N LEU A 205 8.87 12.49 -19.59
CA LEU A 205 9.46 11.23 -19.13
C LEU A 205 8.36 10.19 -18.82
N ALA A 206 7.28 10.59 -18.14
CA ALA A 206 6.15 9.70 -17.89
C ALA A 206 5.51 9.20 -19.19
N ALA A 207 5.34 10.07 -20.18
CA ALA A 207 4.83 9.70 -21.49
C ALA A 207 5.76 8.71 -22.23
N HIS A 208 7.08 8.92 -22.15
CA HIS A 208 8.07 8.00 -22.70
C HIS A 208 8.03 6.62 -22.00
N LEU A 209 7.95 6.60 -20.67
CA LEU A 209 7.85 5.36 -19.89
C LEU A 209 6.58 4.59 -20.23
N MET A 210 5.42 5.25 -20.36
CA MET A 210 4.19 4.61 -20.81
C MET A 210 4.34 4.01 -22.21
N LYS A 211 4.93 4.76 -23.16
CA LYS A 211 5.15 4.29 -24.55
C LYS A 211 6.10 3.08 -24.62
N THR A 212 7.03 2.95 -23.69
CA THR A 212 8.03 1.86 -23.64
C THR A 212 7.59 0.69 -22.75
N GLY A 213 6.31 0.63 -22.34
CA GLY A 213 5.76 -0.48 -21.56
C GLY A 213 6.06 -0.40 -20.05
N GLN A 214 6.62 0.70 -19.56
CA GLN A 214 6.95 0.94 -18.16
C GLN A 214 5.85 1.71 -17.41
N ALA A 215 4.58 1.51 -17.78
CA ALA A 215 3.45 2.20 -17.16
C ALA A 215 3.31 1.89 -15.65
N ASN A 216 3.68 0.68 -15.19
CA ASN A 216 3.73 0.36 -13.76
C ASN A 216 4.65 1.30 -12.99
N ARG A 217 5.83 1.62 -13.54
CA ARG A 217 6.77 2.55 -12.91
C ARG A 217 6.19 3.96 -12.75
N VAL A 218 5.45 4.44 -13.75
CA VAL A 218 4.75 5.73 -13.67
C VAL A 218 3.69 5.72 -12.57
N ILE A 219 2.98 4.60 -12.40
CA ILE A 219 2.00 4.44 -11.34
C ILE A 219 2.67 4.44 -9.97
N ASP A 220 3.71 3.63 -9.78
CA ASP A 220 4.39 3.47 -8.50
C ASP A 220 5.11 4.75 -8.06
N ASP A 221 5.88 5.39 -8.96
CA ASP A 221 6.52 6.69 -8.70
C ASP A 221 5.48 7.79 -8.45
N GLY A 222 4.34 7.76 -9.15
CA GLY A 222 3.23 8.68 -8.93
C GLY A 222 2.59 8.51 -7.55
N HIS A 223 2.36 7.27 -7.11
CA HIS A 223 1.82 6.98 -5.77
C HIS A 223 2.78 7.35 -4.65
N LEU A 224 4.09 7.12 -4.86
CA LEU A 224 5.14 7.61 -3.97
C LEU A 224 5.00 9.12 -3.77
N LEU A 225 5.02 9.89 -4.86
CA LEU A 225 4.92 11.35 -4.82
C LEU A 225 3.61 11.82 -4.18
N MET A 226 2.48 11.18 -4.48
CA MET A 226 1.20 11.50 -3.82
C MET A 226 1.25 11.27 -2.30
N GLY A 227 1.96 10.23 -1.84
CA GLY A 227 2.17 9.97 -0.42
C GLY A 227 2.94 11.08 0.28
N GLU A 228 3.85 11.75 -0.43
CA GLU A 228 4.67 12.86 0.10
C GLU A 228 3.87 14.17 0.25
N LEU A 229 2.78 14.33 -0.50
CA LEU A 229 2.02 15.58 -0.55
C LEU A 229 1.05 15.73 0.63
N SER A 230 1.04 16.92 1.21
CA SER A 230 0.20 17.22 2.38
C SER A 230 -1.18 17.73 2.02
N ASP A 231 -1.30 18.46 0.90
CA ASP A 231 -2.55 19.04 0.42
C ASP A 231 -3.18 18.21 -0.71
N PRO A 232 -4.26 17.46 -0.44
CA PRO A 232 -4.97 16.66 -1.44
C PRO A 232 -5.70 17.51 -2.49
N SER A 233 -5.89 18.81 -2.25
CA SER A 233 -6.51 19.75 -3.20
C SER A 233 -5.50 20.47 -4.11
N SER A 234 -4.21 20.20 -3.93
CA SER A 234 -3.19 20.84 -4.75
C SER A 234 -3.31 20.42 -6.23
N PRO A 235 -3.04 21.35 -7.18
CA PRO A 235 -3.05 21.02 -8.61
C PRO A 235 -2.13 19.84 -8.97
N VAL A 236 -0.99 19.73 -8.26
CA VAL A 236 -0.03 18.64 -8.43
C VAL A 236 -0.67 17.29 -8.13
N VAL A 237 -1.45 17.17 -7.05
CA VAL A 237 -2.15 15.92 -6.71
C VAL A 237 -3.15 15.55 -7.81
N HIS A 238 -3.93 16.51 -8.29
CA HIS A 238 -4.91 16.26 -9.36
C HIS A 238 -4.25 15.79 -10.66
N GLU A 239 -3.14 16.40 -11.02
CA GLU A 239 -2.38 16.01 -12.21
C GLU A 239 -1.70 14.65 -12.07
N LEU A 240 -1.10 14.35 -10.91
CA LEU A 240 -0.55 13.02 -10.62
C LEU A 240 -1.64 11.95 -10.67
N MET A 241 -2.81 12.21 -10.09
CA MET A 241 -3.95 11.30 -10.16
C MET A 241 -4.39 11.04 -11.61
N ALA A 242 -4.49 12.09 -12.42
CA ALA A 242 -4.86 11.96 -13.83
C ALA A 242 -3.82 11.14 -14.62
N LEU A 243 -2.53 11.36 -14.35
CA LEU A 243 -1.43 10.61 -14.97
C LEU A 243 -1.46 9.13 -14.56
N ILE A 244 -1.64 8.84 -13.28
CA ILE A 244 -1.76 7.47 -12.76
C ILE A 244 -2.96 6.76 -13.39
N HIS A 245 -4.10 7.46 -13.51
CA HIS A 245 -5.28 6.91 -14.16
C HIS A 245 -4.99 6.55 -15.63
N LYS A 246 -4.37 7.46 -16.38
CA LYS A 246 -3.95 7.22 -17.77
C LYS A 246 -2.98 6.05 -17.90
N ALA A 247 -2.01 5.94 -17.00
CA ALA A 247 -1.06 4.83 -16.98
C ALA A 247 -1.77 3.48 -16.70
N ARG A 248 -2.76 3.46 -15.80
CA ARG A 248 -3.60 2.28 -15.54
C ARG A 248 -4.40 1.86 -16.76
N GLU A 249 -5.03 2.81 -17.45
CA GLU A 249 -5.76 2.53 -18.69
C GLU A 249 -4.85 1.91 -19.75
N SER A 250 -3.62 2.45 -19.90
CA SER A 250 -2.62 1.91 -20.84
C SER A 250 -2.21 0.46 -20.53
N LEU A 251 -2.20 0.06 -19.25
CA LEU A 251 -1.91 -1.34 -18.88
C LEU A 251 -3.08 -2.26 -19.26
N LEU A 252 -4.32 -1.82 -19.02
CA LEU A 252 -5.51 -2.59 -19.34
C LEU A 252 -5.67 -2.82 -20.84
N THR A 253 -5.31 -1.85 -21.68
CA THR A 253 -5.35 -2.00 -23.14
C THR A 253 -4.25 -2.92 -23.69
N THR A 254 -3.12 -3.03 -22.99
CA THR A 254 -2.01 -3.90 -23.42
C THR A 254 -2.23 -5.36 -22.99
N MET A 255 -3.07 -5.61 -22.00
CA MET A 255 -3.39 -6.94 -21.47
C MET A 255 -4.61 -7.62 -22.12
N GLY A 256 -5.40 -6.88 -22.92
CA GLY A 256 -6.61 -7.39 -23.59
C GLY A 256 -6.37 -7.68 -25.06
#